data_AF-A0A929YGV1-F1
#
_entry.id   AF-A0A929YGV1-F1
#
_cell.length_a   1.000
_cell.length_b   1.000
_cell.length_c   1.000
_cell.angle_alpha   90.00
_cell.angle_beta   90.00
_cell.angle_gamma   90.00
#
_symmetry.space_group_name_H-M   'P 1'
#
loop_
_entity.id
_entity.type
_entity.pdbx_description
1 polymer ?
#
loop_
_entity_poly.entity_id
_entity_poly.type
_entity_poly.pdbx_seq_one_letter_code
_entity_poly.pdbx_strand_id
1 'polypeptide(L)'
;MKTTKYNALEKLHNELNRGAPGDEVSLNIGGKEVLKIKFQTGGTATTERNGVFIEDLLIVTYAKLADYNRGLPCRENSLALTKIEEAIMWLANRKVERESRGVYGTEEK
;
A
#
# COMPACT_ATOMS: atom_id res chain seq x y z
N MET A 1 28.64 -17.46 5.63
CA MET A 1 27.63 -16.43 5.98
C MET A 1 26.35 -16.81 5.24
N LYS A 2 25.28 -17.23 5.94
CA LYS A 2 24.03 -17.61 5.25
C LYS A 2 23.44 -16.35 4.62
N THR A 3 23.52 -16.22 3.31
CA THR A 3 22.74 -15.25 2.53
C THR A 3 21.29 -15.66 2.67
N THR A 4 20.58 -15.07 3.63
CA THR A 4 19.13 -15.20 3.71
C THR A 4 18.56 -14.53 2.45
N LYS A 5 18.29 -15.35 1.43
CA LYS A 5 17.76 -14.91 0.14
C LYS A 5 16.43 -14.21 0.43
N TYR A 6 16.31 -12.93 0.06
CA TYR A 6 15.07 -12.18 0.26
C TYR A 6 13.93 -12.90 -0.49
N ASN A 7 12.85 -13.23 0.23
CA ASN A 7 11.66 -13.84 -0.32
C ASN A 7 10.45 -12.97 0.03
N ALA A 8 9.90 -12.28 -0.98
CA ALA A 8 8.76 -11.38 -0.80
C ALA A 8 7.49 -12.11 -0.37
N LEU A 9 7.25 -13.32 -0.88
CA LEU A 9 6.04 -14.10 -0.58
C LEU A 9 6.03 -14.68 0.82
N GLU A 10 7.20 -15.10 1.30
CA GLU A 10 7.36 -15.54 2.69
C GLU A 10 7.16 -14.37 3.66
N LYS A 11 7.73 -13.19 3.34
CA LYS A 11 7.48 -11.98 4.11
C LYS A 11 5.99 -11.63 4.15
N LEU A 12 5.32 -11.65 3.00
CA LEU A 12 3.87 -11.40 2.92
C LEU A 12 3.10 -12.36 3.83
N HIS A 13 3.35 -13.66 3.74
CA HIS A 13 2.69 -14.64 4.62
C HIS A 13 2.96 -14.36 6.10
N ASN A 14 4.21 -14.06 6.46
CA ASN A 14 4.56 -13.77 7.84
C ASN A 14 3.86 -12.52 8.37
N GLU A 15 3.71 -11.46 7.56
CA GLU A 15 2.95 -10.27 7.97
C GLU A 15 1.46 -10.60 8.11
N LEU A 16 0.88 -11.36 7.19
CA LEU A 16 -0.53 -11.78 7.31
C LEU A 16 -0.80 -12.61 8.57
N ASN A 17 0.17 -13.45 8.98
CA ASN A 17 0.07 -14.27 10.18
C ASN A 17 0.23 -13.47 11.49
N ARG A 18 0.83 -12.27 11.44
CA ARG A 18 0.98 -11.40 12.63
C ARG A 18 -0.29 -10.63 12.97
N GLY A 19 -1.30 -10.65 12.09
CA GLY A 19 -2.52 -9.87 12.23
C GLY A 19 -2.46 -8.52 11.52
N ALA A 20 -3.46 -7.68 11.74
CA ALA A 20 -3.50 -6.35 11.14
C ALA A 20 -2.31 -5.49 11.64
N PRO A 21 -1.55 -4.84 10.75
CA PRO A 21 -0.57 -3.84 11.16
C PRO A 21 -1.25 -2.75 11.99
N GLY A 22 -0.50 -2.18 12.95
CA GLY A 22 -0.96 -0.98 13.65
C GLY A 22 -1.03 0.23 12.71
N ASP A 23 -1.60 1.32 13.21
CA ASP A 23 -1.76 2.57 12.45
C ASP A 23 -0.42 3.21 12.07
N GLU A 24 0.68 2.84 12.73
CA GLU A 24 2.03 3.28 12.42
C GLU A 24 2.96 2.10 12.14
N VAL A 25 3.76 2.21 11.08
CA VAL A 25 4.72 1.19 10.65
C VAL A 25 6.08 1.84 10.40
N SER A 26 7.13 1.28 11.00
CA SER A 26 8.51 1.69 10.77
C SER A 26 9.36 0.52 10.28
N LEU A 27 10.26 0.78 9.32
CA LEU A 27 11.29 -0.16 8.87
C LEU A 27 12.67 0.38 9.21
N ASN A 28 13.46 -0.43 9.90
CA ASN A 28 14.84 -0.11 10.25
C ASN A 28 15.80 -1.04 9.51
N ILE A 29 16.85 -0.48 8.88
CA ILE A 29 17.94 -1.22 8.25
C ILE A 29 19.25 -0.76 8.87
N GLY A 30 20.01 -1.69 9.48
CA GLY A 30 21.29 -1.38 10.11
C GLY A 30 21.20 -0.34 11.23
N GLY A 31 20.10 -0.34 11.99
CA GLY A 31 19.85 0.63 13.06
C GLY A 31 19.38 2.02 12.58
N LYS A 32 19.14 2.20 11.28
CA LYS A 32 18.61 3.45 10.71
C LYS A 32 17.16 3.26 10.26
N GLU A 33 16.28 4.18 10.63
CA GLU A 33 14.91 4.22 10.11
C GLU A 33 14.97 4.65 8.64
N VAL A 34 14.43 3.79 7.76
CA VAL A 34 14.40 4.03 6.31
C VAL A 34 12.99 4.22 5.78
N LEU A 35 11.98 3.89 6.59
CA LEU A 35 10.57 4.06 6.28
C LEU A 35 9.82 4.32 7.58
N LYS A 36 8.95 5.33 7.56
CA LYS A 36 7.96 5.59 8.59
C LYS A 36 6.64 5.93 7.92
N ILE A 37 5.61 5.15 8.20
CA ILE A 37 4.26 5.31 7.64
C ILE A 37 3.30 5.51 8.81
N LYS A 38 2.42 6.50 8.69
CA LYS A 38 1.24 6.65 9.53
C LYS A 38 0.01 6.58 8.66
N PHE A 39 -0.80 5.55 8.85
CA PHE A 39 -2.08 5.39 8.15
C PHE A 39 -3.13 6.37 8.68
N GLN A 40 -4.09 6.72 7.83
CA GLN A 40 -5.25 7.49 8.26
C GLN A 40 -5.99 6.72 9.36
N THR A 41 -6.31 7.41 10.45
CA THR A 41 -7.16 6.90 11.52
C THR A 41 -8.46 7.68 11.60
N GLY A 42 -9.50 7.03 12.12
CA GLY A 42 -10.86 7.58 12.17
C GLY A 42 -11.64 7.45 10.86
N GLY A 43 -12.91 7.83 10.88
CA GLY A 43 -13.79 7.77 9.71
C GLY A 43 -13.29 8.67 8.59
N THR A 44 -13.10 8.12 7.40
CA THR A 44 -12.50 8.82 6.24
C THR A 44 -13.33 10.00 5.74
N ALA A 45 -14.62 10.05 6.06
CA ALA A 45 -15.52 11.15 5.71
C ALA A 45 -15.66 12.21 6.82
N THR A 46 -15.30 11.87 8.06
CA THR A 46 -15.59 12.67 9.26
C THR A 46 -14.35 13.20 9.96
N THR A 47 -13.18 12.67 9.60
CA THR A 47 -11.89 13.03 10.19
C THR A 47 -11.06 13.77 9.16
N GLU A 48 -10.45 14.89 9.54
CA GLU A 48 -9.43 15.54 8.72
C GLU A 48 -8.30 14.54 8.42
N ARG A 49 -7.68 14.67 7.23
CA ARG A 49 -6.62 13.75 6.82
C ARG A 49 -5.43 13.87 7.78
N ASN A 50 -5.17 12.81 8.54
CA ASN A 50 -4.17 12.73 9.61
C ASN A 50 -3.09 11.67 9.34
N GLY A 51 -3.20 10.96 8.21
CA GLY A 51 -2.28 9.93 7.74
C GLY A 51 -2.49 9.61 6.25
N VAL A 52 -1.79 8.57 5.78
CA VAL A 52 -1.89 8.10 4.40
C VAL A 52 -2.99 7.04 4.24
N PHE A 53 -3.59 7.01 3.07
CA PHE A 53 -4.41 5.91 2.60
C PHE A 53 -3.54 4.84 1.93
N ILE A 54 -4.12 3.66 1.69
CA ILE A 54 -3.45 2.57 0.98
C ILE A 54 -3.06 3.01 -0.43
N GLU A 55 -3.93 3.78 -1.08
CA GLU A 55 -3.76 4.33 -2.42
C GLU A 55 -2.51 5.21 -2.51
N ASP A 56 -2.19 6.01 -1.48
CA ASP A 56 -0.99 6.86 -1.49
C ASP A 56 0.30 6.03 -1.61
N LEU A 57 0.37 4.91 -0.89
CA LEU A 57 1.51 4.00 -0.94
C LEU A 57 1.61 3.29 -2.29
N LEU A 58 0.47 2.89 -2.87
CA LEU A 58 0.41 2.28 -4.20
C LEU A 58 0.86 3.27 -5.29
N ILE A 59 0.43 4.53 -5.21
CA ILE A 59 0.81 5.58 -6.17
C ILE A 59 2.31 5.85 -6.13
N VAL A 60 2.90 6.02 -4.93
CA VAL A 60 4.34 6.24 -4.79
C VAL A 60 5.14 5.02 -5.28
N THR A 61 4.65 3.81 -4.98
CA THR A 61 5.27 2.56 -5.45
C THR A 61 5.22 2.44 -6.97
N TYR A 62 4.06 2.74 -7.59
CA TYR A 62 3.89 2.77 -9.04
C TYR A 62 4.86 3.76 -9.68
N ALA A 63 4.89 5.00 -9.19
CA ALA A 63 5.74 6.05 -9.75
C ALA A 63 7.22 5.63 -9.70
N LYS A 64 7.66 5.01 -8.61
CA LYS A 64 9.04 4.56 -8.47
C LYS A 64 9.37 3.39 -9.38
N LEU A 65 8.46 2.42 -9.52
CA LEU A 65 8.65 1.28 -10.41
C LEU A 65 8.59 1.69 -11.89
N ALA A 66 7.74 2.66 -12.25
CA ALA A 66 7.64 3.19 -13.60
C ALA A 66 8.94 3.92 -14.02
N ASP A 67 9.55 4.68 -13.10
CA ASP A 67 10.87 5.28 -13.32
C ASP A 67 11.93 4.21 -13.61
N TYR A 68 11.98 3.14 -12.80
CA TYR A 68 12.87 2.01 -13.05
C TYR A 68 12.60 1.32 -14.39
N ASN A 69 11.33 1.07 -14.73
CA ASN A 69 10.97 0.40 -15.97
C ASN A 69 11.26 1.27 -17.21
N ARG A 70 11.28 2.61 -17.06
CA ARG A 70 11.71 3.52 -18.13
C ARG A 70 13.20 3.41 -18.41
N GLY A 71 14.02 3.28 -17.36
CA GLY A 71 15.47 3.14 -17.49
C GLY A 71 15.93 1.73 -17.85
N LEU A 72 15.26 0.72 -17.30
CA LEU A 72 15.57 -0.71 -17.42
C LEU A 72 14.28 -1.50 -17.65
N PRO A 73 13.73 -1.48 -18.88
CA PRO A 73 12.44 -2.09 -19.16
C PRO A 73 12.50 -3.62 -19.03
N CYS A 74 11.53 -4.19 -18.34
CA CYS A 74 11.29 -5.64 -18.34
C CYS A 74 9.81 -5.99 -18.27
N ARG A 75 9.51 -7.26 -18.61
CA ARG A 75 8.13 -7.77 -18.63
C ARG A 75 7.53 -7.77 -17.23
N GLU A 76 8.30 -8.20 -16.24
CA GLU A 76 7.85 -8.35 -14.86
C GLU A 76 7.47 -7.00 -14.25
N ASN A 77 8.26 -5.95 -14.50
CA ASN A 77 7.94 -4.59 -14.07
C ASN A 77 6.65 -4.09 -14.72
N SER A 78 6.48 -4.33 -16.02
CA SER A 78 5.28 -3.90 -16.75
C SER A 78 4.00 -4.60 -16.24
N LEU A 79 4.10 -5.89 -15.92
CA LEU A 79 3.02 -6.65 -15.30
C LEU A 79 2.70 -6.13 -13.89
N ALA A 80 3.72 -5.86 -13.08
CA ALA A 80 3.52 -5.32 -11.74
C ALA A 80 2.88 -3.93 -11.77
N LEU A 81 3.30 -3.04 -12.68
CA LEU A 81 2.67 -1.72 -12.89
C LEU A 81 1.17 -1.85 -13.22
N THR A 82 0.83 -2.74 -14.16
CA THR A 82 -0.57 -3.02 -14.53
C THR A 82 -1.40 -3.46 -13.32
N LYS A 83 -0.83 -4.30 -12.45
CA LYS A 83 -1.52 -4.80 -11.24
C LYS A 83 -1.65 -3.76 -10.14
N ILE A 84 -0.71 -2.84 -10.03
CA ILE A 84 -0.84 -1.71 -9.11
C ILE A 84 -1.94 -0.75 -9.60
N GLU A 85 -2.02 -0.46 -10.91
CA GLU A 85 -3.12 0.33 -11.49
C GLU A 85 -4.49 -0.30 -11.24
N GLU A 86 -4.61 -1.61 -11.49
CA GLU A 86 -5.85 -2.35 -11.23
C GLU A 86 -6.25 -2.28 -9.75
N ALA A 87 -5.30 -2.41 -8.82
CA ALA A 87 -5.55 -2.26 -7.40
C ALA A 87 -6.07 -0.85 -7.04
N ILE A 88 -5.43 0.20 -7.56
CA ILE A 88 -5.87 1.59 -7.35
C ILE A 88 -7.29 1.81 -7.89
N MET A 89 -7.58 1.31 -9.10
CA MET A 89 -8.91 1.39 -9.70
C MET A 89 -9.98 0.74 -8.81
N TRP A 90 -9.71 -0.46 -8.28
CA TRP A 90 -10.69 -1.14 -7.41
C TRP A 90 -10.94 -0.39 -6.10
N LEU A 91 -9.91 0.22 -5.51
CA LEU A 91 -10.06 1.04 -4.30
C LEU A 91 -10.88 2.31 -4.58
N ALA A 92 -10.62 2.99 -5.70
CA ALA A 92 -11.39 4.15 -6.15
C ALA A 92 -12.85 3.78 -6.43
N ASN A 93 -13.10 2.68 -7.14
CA ASN A 93 -14.45 2.18 -7.42
C ASN A 93 -15.22 1.87 -6.13
N ARG A 94 -14.57 1.26 -5.14
CA ARG A 94 -15.18 1.01 -3.82
C ARG A 94 -15.58 2.31 -3.13
N LYS A 95 -14.75 3.35 -3.20
CA LYS A 95 -15.10 4.67 -2.64
C LYS A 95 -16.35 5.23 -3.30
N VAL A 96 -16.38 5.26 -4.64
CA VAL A 96 -17.53 5.77 -5.40
C VAL A 96 -18.80 4.98 -5.12
N GLU A 97 -18.72 3.65 -5.04
CA GLU A 97 -19.86 2.79 -4.71
C GLU A 97 -20.43 3.14 -3.32
N ARG A 98 -19.57 3.32 -2.32
CA ARG A 98 -19.99 3.70 -0.97
C ARG A 98 -20.57 5.11 -0.90
N GLU A 99 -20.01 6.04 -1.65
CA GLU A 99 -20.55 7.40 -1.78
C GLU A 99 -21.96 7.36 -2.41
N SER A 100 -22.15 6.57 -3.47
CA SER A 100 -23.45 6.43 -4.15
C SER A 100 -24.55 5.85 -3.25
N ARG A 101 -24.16 5.06 -2.25
CA ARG A 101 -25.06 4.46 -1.25
C ARG A 101 -25.23 5.31 0.00
N GLY A 102 -24.50 6.42 0.13
CA GLY A 102 -24.53 7.28 1.31
C GLY A 102 -23.85 6.70 2.56
N VAL A 103 -23.06 5.62 2.41
CA VAL A 103 -22.39 4.92 3.53
C VAL A 103 -20.87 5.18 3.57
N TYR A 104 -20.39 6.14 2.80
CA TYR A 104 -18.96 6.49 2.80
C TYR A 104 -18.53 7.04 4.17
N GLY A 105 -17.46 6.49 4.74
CA GLY A 105 -16.94 6.87 6.04
C GLY A 105 -17.67 6.27 7.26
N THR A 106 -18.65 5.40 7.05
CA THR A 106 -19.34 4.66 8.13
C THR A 106 -18.91 3.19 8.18
N GLU A 107 -19.26 2.47 9.24
CA GLU A 107 -19.07 1.00 9.35
C GLU A 107 -20.16 0.20 8.61
N GLU A 108 -21.15 0.88 8.02
CA GLU A 108 -22.23 0.23 7.29
C GLU A 108 -21.66 -0.46 6.04
N LYS A 109 -22.05 -1.73 5.85
CA LYS A 109 -21.64 -2.54 4.71
C LYS A 109 -22.32 -2.03 3.46
#